data_AF-A0A6A6RE15-F1
#
_entry.id   AF-A0A6A6RE15-F1
#
_cell.length_a   1.000
_cell.length_b   1.000
_cell.length_c   1.000
_cell.angle_alpha   90.00
_cell.angle_beta   90.00
_cell.angle_gamma   90.00
#
_symmetry.space_group_name_H-M   'P 1'
#
loop_
_entity.id
_entity.type
_entity.pdbx_description
1 polymer ?
#
loop_
_entity_poly.entity_id
_entity_poly.type
_entity_poly.pdbx_seq_one_letter_code
_entity_poly.pdbx_strand_id
1 'polypeptide(L)'
;MVSFTTIAILGAATLAAALPTATTPQDASPALGRRTGATHRVEAGFAGTLRFEPENIVAEIGDLVEVHFAPANHSFAQSSFAKPCVPINDNAIFSGFQPATKGVQAEAPNAFTIEVTDKLPKWFYCAQTKGNHCQMGMGMVINQNFDGGATLDQYKKMAAWTGVSISPPIVGNGGTLAPPSMPFNGKA
;
A
#
# COMPACT_ATOMS: atom_id res chain seq x y z
N MET A 1 6.95 89.00 50.80
CA MET A 1 5.52 89.16 50.46
C MET A 1 5.40 89.15 48.95
N VAL A 2 4.38 88.46 48.44
CA VAL A 2 3.88 88.40 47.04
C VAL A 2 4.88 87.92 45.96
N SER A 3 4.52 87.14 44.95
CA SER A 3 3.25 86.65 44.43
C SER A 3 3.53 85.40 43.57
N PHE A 4 2.60 84.45 43.55
CA PHE A 4 2.65 83.30 42.63
C PHE A 4 2.24 83.71 41.22
N THR A 5 2.93 83.18 40.21
CA THR A 5 2.45 83.19 38.81
C THR A 5 2.69 81.80 38.22
N THR A 6 1.60 81.11 37.89
CA THR A 6 1.58 79.74 37.38
C THR A 6 1.82 79.75 35.87
N ILE A 7 2.78 78.96 35.38
CA ILE A 7 2.98 78.70 33.95
C ILE A 7 2.41 77.31 33.64
N ALA A 8 1.43 77.26 32.73
CA ALA A 8 0.87 76.03 32.19
C ALA A 8 1.80 75.45 31.12
N ILE A 9 2.22 74.20 31.28
CA ILE A 9 3.00 73.46 30.28
C ILE A 9 2.05 72.51 29.54
N LEU A 10 1.88 72.70 28.23
CA LEU A 10 1.20 71.74 27.36
C LEU A 10 2.08 70.50 27.18
N GLY A 11 1.63 69.36 27.69
CA GLY A 11 2.22 68.05 27.38
C GLY A 11 1.62 67.49 26.10
N ALA A 12 2.46 67.25 25.07
CA ALA A 12 2.06 66.54 23.87
C ALA A 12 2.06 65.03 24.14
N ALA A 13 0.89 64.38 24.07
CA ALA A 13 0.76 62.93 24.17
C ALA A 13 0.97 62.30 22.78
N THR A 14 2.08 61.57 22.61
CA THR A 14 2.33 60.77 21.41
C THR A 14 1.61 59.42 21.53
N LEU A 15 0.58 59.18 20.72
CA LEU A 15 0.00 57.85 20.55
C LEU A 15 0.97 56.96 19.76
N ALA A 16 1.54 55.94 20.39
CA ALA A 16 2.22 54.85 19.70
C ALA A 16 1.17 53.84 19.19
N ALA A 17 0.98 53.77 17.88
CA ALA A 17 0.16 52.74 17.26
C ALA A 17 0.94 51.41 17.25
N ALA A 18 0.45 50.42 18.00
CA ALA A 18 0.95 49.04 17.89
C ALA A 18 0.45 48.43 16.57
N LEU A 19 1.38 48.10 15.67
CA LEU A 19 1.08 47.36 14.44
C LEU A 19 0.74 45.91 14.79
N PRO A 20 -0.25 45.28 14.14
CA PRO A 20 -0.47 43.85 14.29
C PRO A 20 0.74 43.11 13.69
N THR A 21 1.41 42.30 14.51
CA THR A 21 2.39 41.33 14.03
C THR A 21 1.67 40.35 13.12
N ALA A 22 2.01 40.37 11.84
CA ALA A 22 1.56 39.37 10.89
C ALA A 22 2.16 38.01 11.30
N THR A 23 1.36 37.17 11.95
CA THR A 23 1.67 35.75 12.10
C THR A 23 1.53 35.13 10.71
N THR A 24 2.66 34.90 10.04
CA THR A 24 2.71 34.11 8.82
C THR A 24 2.02 32.78 9.11
N PRO A 25 0.98 32.35 8.35
CA PRO A 25 0.55 30.98 8.41
C PRO A 25 1.75 30.13 8.00
N GLN A 26 2.31 29.44 8.98
CA GLN A 26 3.38 28.49 8.76
C GLN A 26 2.77 27.42 7.86
N ASP A 27 3.15 27.43 6.59
CA ASP A 27 2.76 26.44 5.59
C ASP A 27 2.86 25.06 6.25
N ALA A 28 1.70 24.44 6.47
CA ALA A 28 1.64 23.04 6.84
C ALA A 28 2.27 22.29 5.68
N SER A 29 3.55 21.92 5.83
CA SER A 29 4.18 20.98 4.92
C SER A 29 3.26 19.77 4.84
N PRO A 30 2.94 19.26 3.63
CA PRO A 30 2.20 18.02 3.53
C PRO A 30 3.00 17.00 4.32
N ALA A 31 2.35 16.35 5.30
CA ALA A 31 2.95 15.27 6.05
C ALA A 31 3.33 14.18 5.05
N LEU A 32 4.58 14.20 4.59
CA LEU A 32 5.16 13.10 3.83
C LEU A 32 5.03 11.90 4.75
N GLY A 33 4.22 10.92 4.34
CA GLY A 33 3.97 9.72 5.12
C GLY A 33 5.28 9.10 5.62
N ARG A 34 5.28 8.58 6.84
CA ARG A 34 6.47 8.01 7.48
C ARG A 34 7.01 6.86 6.62
N ARG A 35 8.12 7.08 5.90
CA ARG A 35 8.83 6.01 5.19
C ARG A 35 9.55 5.13 6.20
N THR A 36 9.03 3.92 6.45
CA THR A 36 9.66 3.00 7.40
C THR A 36 10.65 2.07 6.72
N GLY A 37 10.44 1.76 5.43
CA GLY A 37 11.26 0.80 4.70
C GLY A 37 11.08 -0.63 5.20
N ALA A 38 9.98 -0.91 5.92
CA ALA A 38 9.67 -2.25 6.38
C ALA A 38 9.30 -3.13 5.19
N THR A 39 9.71 -4.41 5.24
CA THR A 39 9.29 -5.42 4.26
C THR A 39 8.17 -6.27 4.85
N HIS A 40 7.01 -6.24 4.20
CA HIS A 40 5.89 -7.11 4.47
C HIS A 40 6.00 -8.36 3.60
N ARG A 41 6.24 -9.51 4.22
CA ARG A 41 6.28 -10.80 3.54
C ARG A 41 4.85 -11.27 3.24
N VAL A 42 4.60 -11.71 2.00
CA VAL A 42 3.36 -12.37 1.58
C VAL A 42 3.69 -13.75 1.03
N GLU A 43 3.00 -14.78 1.48
CA GLU A 43 3.19 -16.14 0.99
C GLU A 43 2.02 -16.54 0.09
N ALA A 44 2.30 -16.80 -1.19
CA ALA A 44 1.31 -17.25 -2.16
C ALA A 44 1.23 -18.77 -2.17
N GLY A 45 0.14 -19.31 -1.62
CA GLY A 45 -0.19 -20.74 -1.65
C GLY A 45 0.57 -21.62 -0.66
N PHE A 46 1.08 -21.02 0.43
CA PHE A 46 1.79 -21.75 1.47
C PHE A 46 0.97 -22.93 1.99
N ALA A 47 1.65 -24.02 2.38
CA ALA A 47 1.05 -25.28 2.80
C ALA A 47 0.01 -25.88 1.81
N GLY A 48 0.10 -25.54 0.52
CA GLY A 48 -0.82 -26.04 -0.52
C GLY A 48 -2.19 -25.35 -0.52
N THR A 49 -2.30 -24.19 0.12
CA THR A 49 -3.53 -23.39 0.14
C THR A 49 -3.73 -22.61 -1.17
N LEU A 50 -4.94 -22.09 -1.37
CA LEU A 50 -5.25 -21.12 -2.43
C LEU A 50 -5.44 -19.73 -1.82
N ARG A 51 -4.45 -19.27 -1.05
CA ARG A 51 -4.49 -18.00 -0.30
C ARG A 51 -3.16 -17.26 -0.43
N PHE A 52 -3.23 -15.95 -0.23
CA PHE A 52 -2.08 -15.15 0.13
C PHE A 52 -2.06 -15.02 1.66
N GLU A 53 -0.91 -15.11 2.29
CA GLU A 53 -0.77 -14.98 3.75
C GLU A 53 0.34 -13.98 4.09
N PRO A 54 0.04 -12.87 4.80
CA PRO A 54 -1.28 -12.39 5.17
C PRO A 54 -2.06 -11.85 3.94
N GLU A 55 -3.39 -11.89 4.03
CA GLU A 55 -4.29 -11.45 2.95
C GLU A 55 -4.77 -9.99 3.06
N ASN A 56 -4.49 -9.32 4.19
CA ASN A 56 -4.78 -7.90 4.38
C ASN A 56 -3.57 -7.25 5.07
N ILE A 57 -2.84 -6.45 4.32
CA ILE A 57 -1.64 -5.76 4.80
C ILE A 57 -1.98 -4.29 5.06
N VAL A 58 -1.48 -3.76 6.17
CA VAL A 58 -1.41 -2.31 6.42
C VAL A 58 0.05 -1.90 6.34
N ALA A 59 0.39 -1.06 5.37
CA ALA A 59 1.75 -0.64 5.06
C ALA A 59 1.87 0.88 4.94
N GLU A 60 3.02 1.42 5.31
CA GLU A 60 3.36 2.82 5.11
C GLU A 60 3.96 3.09 3.73
N ILE A 61 3.91 4.34 3.28
CA ILE A 61 4.59 4.74 2.03
C ILE A 61 6.08 4.42 2.16
N GLY A 62 6.70 3.82 1.15
CA GLY A 62 8.10 3.39 1.16
C GLY A 62 8.35 2.02 1.80
N ASP A 63 7.33 1.38 2.36
CA ASP A 63 7.42 -0.04 2.71
C ASP A 63 7.45 -0.89 1.44
N LEU A 64 7.99 -2.11 1.56
CA LEU A 64 8.01 -3.10 0.50
C LEU A 64 6.99 -4.20 0.81
N VAL A 65 6.32 -4.71 -0.22
CA VAL A 65 5.58 -5.98 -0.15
C VAL A 65 6.30 -6.99 -1.01
N GLU A 66 6.86 -8.02 -0.38
CA GLU A 66 7.64 -9.07 -1.03
C GLU A 66 6.82 -10.37 -1.04
N VAL A 67 6.45 -10.84 -2.22
CA VAL A 67 5.61 -12.01 -2.43
C VAL A 67 6.49 -13.24 -2.71
N HIS A 68 6.41 -14.22 -1.82
CA HIS A 68 7.08 -15.50 -1.84
C HIS A 68 6.12 -16.55 -2.41
N PHE A 69 6.55 -17.35 -3.38
CA PHE A 69 5.65 -18.26 -4.10
C PHE A 69 5.92 -19.71 -3.72
N ALA A 70 4.94 -20.34 -3.06
CA ALA A 70 5.00 -21.73 -2.61
C ALA A 70 4.78 -22.71 -3.78
N PRO A 71 4.94 -24.03 -3.55
CA PRO A 71 4.84 -25.05 -4.59
C PRO A 71 3.55 -24.98 -5.41
N ALA A 72 3.61 -25.51 -6.64
CA ALA A 72 2.65 -25.31 -7.73
C ALA A 72 2.97 -24.05 -8.55
N ASN A 73 1.95 -23.28 -8.95
CA ASN A 73 2.14 -22.12 -9.81
C ASN A 73 1.14 -21.02 -9.46
N HIS A 74 1.66 -19.93 -8.91
CA HIS A 74 0.88 -18.80 -8.44
C HIS A 74 1.34 -17.51 -9.13
N SER A 75 0.52 -16.48 -9.03
CA SER A 75 0.86 -15.15 -9.53
C SER A 75 0.28 -14.08 -8.61
N PHE A 76 0.79 -12.86 -8.77
CA PHE A 76 0.36 -11.67 -8.05
C PHE A 76 -0.02 -10.61 -9.09
N ALA A 77 -1.32 -10.40 -9.30
CA ALA A 77 -1.86 -9.50 -10.31
C ALA A 77 -2.80 -8.47 -9.68
N GLN A 78 -2.69 -7.21 -10.09
CA GLN A 78 -3.54 -6.13 -9.57
C GLN A 78 -4.88 -6.05 -10.31
N SER A 79 -5.95 -5.94 -9.53
CA SER A 79 -7.30 -5.68 -10.00
C SER A 79 -7.85 -4.39 -9.38
N SER A 80 -9.10 -4.07 -9.74
CA SER A 80 -9.91 -3.14 -8.94
C SER A 80 -10.79 -3.92 -7.97
N PHE A 81 -11.23 -3.27 -6.89
CA PHE A 81 -12.22 -3.87 -5.97
C PHE A 81 -13.46 -4.38 -6.72
N ALA A 82 -13.99 -3.58 -7.65
CA ALA A 82 -15.25 -3.85 -8.35
C ALA A 82 -15.14 -4.93 -9.44
N LYS A 83 -13.92 -5.26 -9.89
CA LYS A 83 -13.67 -6.26 -10.94
C LYS A 83 -12.56 -7.21 -10.48
N PRO A 84 -12.83 -8.10 -9.51
CA PRO A 84 -11.87 -9.13 -9.12
C PRO A 84 -11.54 -10.05 -10.30
N CYS A 85 -10.40 -10.73 -10.22
CA CYS A 85 -9.93 -11.72 -11.20
C CYS A 85 -9.64 -11.19 -12.62
N VAL A 86 -9.68 -9.86 -12.81
CA VAL A 86 -9.43 -9.16 -14.07
C VAL A 86 -8.43 -8.03 -13.80
N PRO A 87 -7.44 -7.81 -14.69
CA PRO A 87 -6.47 -6.74 -14.49
C PRO A 87 -7.16 -5.38 -14.45
N ILE A 88 -6.68 -4.48 -13.58
CA ILE A 88 -7.24 -3.12 -13.50
C ILE A 88 -7.04 -2.33 -14.80
N ASN A 89 -5.97 -2.63 -15.55
CA ASN A 89 -5.65 -2.15 -16.89
C ASN A 89 -4.44 -2.95 -17.44
N ASP A 90 -4.00 -2.65 -18.67
CA ASP A 90 -2.88 -3.34 -19.31
C ASP A 90 -1.53 -3.14 -18.59
N ASN A 91 -1.40 -2.03 -17.85
CA ASN A 91 -0.25 -1.69 -17.02
C ASN A 91 -0.46 -2.05 -15.54
N ALA A 92 -1.33 -3.03 -15.25
CA ALA A 92 -1.51 -3.53 -13.90
C ALA A 92 -0.19 -4.10 -13.35
N ILE A 93 0.00 -4.02 -12.04
CA ILE A 93 1.10 -4.73 -11.38
C ILE A 93 0.92 -6.23 -11.64
N PHE A 94 2.00 -6.89 -12.07
CA PHE A 94 1.95 -8.32 -12.37
C PHE A 94 3.30 -9.00 -12.18
N SER A 95 3.36 -10.01 -11.31
CA SER A 95 4.56 -10.84 -11.14
C SER A 95 4.84 -11.78 -12.32
N GLY A 96 3.87 -12.00 -13.20
CA GLY A 96 3.84 -13.23 -14.01
C GLY A 96 3.53 -14.46 -13.16
N PHE A 97 3.57 -15.63 -13.79
CA PHE A 97 3.43 -16.92 -13.10
C PHE A 97 4.79 -17.36 -12.54
N GLN A 98 4.83 -17.68 -11.25
CA GLN A 98 6.03 -18.08 -10.52
C GLN A 98 5.90 -19.55 -10.10
N PRO A 99 6.36 -20.50 -10.93
CA PRO A 99 6.27 -21.92 -10.62
C PRO A 99 7.35 -22.35 -9.61
N ALA A 100 6.96 -23.22 -8.68
CA ALA A 100 7.85 -23.83 -7.70
C ALA A 100 7.65 -25.35 -7.66
N THR A 101 8.76 -26.09 -7.62
CA THR A 101 8.74 -27.57 -7.56
C THR A 101 8.25 -28.07 -6.20
N LYS A 102 7.88 -29.36 -6.12
CA LYS A 102 7.30 -29.94 -4.89
C LYS A 102 8.34 -30.09 -3.77
N GLY A 103 7.98 -29.66 -2.56
CA GLY A 103 8.70 -29.84 -1.30
C GLY A 103 8.09 -28.96 -0.20
N VAL A 104 8.08 -29.39 1.06
CA VAL A 104 7.40 -28.66 2.17
C VAL A 104 7.99 -27.25 2.39
N GLN A 105 9.24 -27.05 1.97
CA GLN A 105 10.00 -25.79 2.05
C GLN A 105 10.44 -25.30 0.67
N ALA A 106 9.83 -25.82 -0.40
CA ALA A 106 10.17 -25.42 -1.75
C ALA A 106 9.49 -24.10 -2.09
N GLU A 107 10.25 -23.21 -2.72
CA GLU A 107 9.84 -21.88 -3.12
C GLU A 107 10.24 -21.64 -4.57
N ALA A 108 9.57 -20.73 -5.26
CA ALA A 108 10.04 -20.22 -6.52
C ALA A 108 11.42 -19.56 -6.34
N PRO A 109 12.30 -19.58 -7.36
CA PRO A 109 13.64 -19.01 -7.25
C PRO A 109 13.65 -17.49 -7.04
N ASN A 110 12.54 -16.81 -7.35
CA ASN A 110 12.39 -15.38 -7.17
C ASN A 110 11.14 -15.07 -6.35
N ALA A 111 11.26 -14.09 -5.46
CA ALA A 111 10.14 -13.34 -4.93
C ALA A 111 9.81 -12.16 -5.87
N PHE A 112 8.59 -11.65 -5.75
CA PHE A 112 8.17 -10.44 -6.45
C PHE A 112 7.94 -9.30 -5.45
N THR A 113 8.66 -8.20 -5.61
CA THR A 113 8.66 -7.10 -4.65
C THR A 113 8.09 -5.83 -5.27
N ILE A 114 7.16 -5.18 -4.56
CA ILE A 114 6.61 -3.88 -4.92
C ILE A 114 6.85 -2.85 -3.81
N GLU A 115 7.05 -1.58 -4.17
CA GLU A 115 7.06 -0.47 -3.22
C GLU A 115 5.64 0.07 -3.02
N VAL A 116 5.28 0.33 -1.77
CA VAL A 116 4.05 1.05 -1.42
C VAL A 116 4.28 2.53 -1.65
N THR A 117 3.74 3.07 -2.74
CA THR A 117 3.96 4.49 -3.13
C THR A 117 2.88 5.44 -2.61
N ASP A 118 1.75 4.91 -2.17
CA ASP A 118 0.61 5.65 -1.63
C ASP A 118 -0.16 4.79 -0.60
N LYS A 119 -1.06 5.42 0.15
CA LYS A 119 -1.90 4.75 1.16
C LYS A 119 -3.25 4.27 0.60
N LEU A 120 -3.47 4.32 -0.72
CA LEU A 120 -4.74 3.90 -1.31
C LEU A 120 -4.89 2.38 -1.28
N PRO A 121 -6.11 1.84 -1.11
CA PRO A 121 -6.33 0.41 -1.18
C PRO A 121 -5.94 -0.17 -2.55
N LYS A 122 -5.12 -1.21 -2.56
CA LYS A 122 -4.73 -1.95 -3.77
C LYS A 122 -5.13 -3.41 -3.64
N TRP A 123 -5.85 -3.92 -4.65
CA TRP A 123 -6.45 -5.25 -4.66
C TRP A 123 -5.69 -6.18 -5.57
N PHE A 124 -5.44 -7.40 -5.12
CA PHE A 124 -4.65 -8.38 -5.86
C PHE A 124 -5.36 -9.73 -5.92
N TYR A 125 -5.02 -10.50 -6.95
CA TYR A 125 -5.50 -11.86 -7.16
C TYR A 125 -4.41 -12.74 -7.78
N CYS A 126 -4.58 -14.05 -7.64
CA CYS A 126 -3.84 -15.02 -8.41
C CYS A 126 -4.56 -15.31 -9.74
N ALA A 127 -3.88 -15.08 -10.86
CA ALA A 127 -4.44 -15.26 -12.20
C ALA A 127 -4.46 -16.73 -12.66
N GLN A 128 -4.09 -17.69 -11.79
CA GLN A 128 -4.06 -19.11 -12.13
C GLN A 128 -5.47 -19.65 -12.39
N THR A 129 -5.68 -20.13 -13.61
CA THR A 129 -6.97 -20.65 -14.08
C THR A 129 -7.14 -22.13 -13.74
N LYS A 130 -6.06 -22.90 -13.63
CA LYS A 130 -6.12 -24.28 -13.15
C LYS A 130 -6.51 -24.28 -11.67
N GLY A 131 -7.69 -24.82 -11.35
CA GLY A 131 -8.21 -24.79 -9.98
C GLY A 131 -8.84 -23.44 -9.59
N ASN A 132 -9.02 -22.51 -10.54
CA ASN A 132 -9.72 -21.24 -10.37
C ASN A 132 -9.27 -20.46 -9.12
N HIS A 133 -7.97 -20.21 -8.97
CA HIS A 133 -7.40 -19.74 -7.70
C HIS A 133 -8.09 -18.47 -7.18
N CYS A 134 -8.30 -17.46 -8.04
CA CYS A 134 -9.00 -16.23 -7.67
C CYS A 134 -10.43 -16.49 -7.18
N GLN A 135 -11.21 -17.26 -7.94
CA GLN A 135 -12.61 -17.58 -7.63
C GLN A 135 -12.71 -18.44 -6.36
N MET A 136 -11.69 -19.25 -6.07
CA MET A 136 -11.56 -20.02 -4.83
C MET A 136 -11.06 -19.18 -3.64
N GLY A 137 -10.89 -17.86 -3.83
CA GLY A 137 -10.61 -16.91 -2.77
C GLY A 137 -9.14 -16.52 -2.63
N MET A 138 -8.29 -16.81 -3.62
CA MET A 138 -6.89 -16.35 -3.66
C MET A 138 -6.81 -14.89 -4.10
N GLY A 139 -7.23 -14.01 -3.19
CA GLY A 139 -7.21 -12.57 -3.33
C GLY A 139 -6.82 -11.90 -2.02
N MET A 140 -6.17 -10.75 -2.13
CA MET A 140 -5.69 -9.97 -0.99
C MET A 140 -5.79 -8.47 -1.23
N VAL A 141 -5.55 -7.70 -0.18
CA VAL A 141 -5.58 -6.24 -0.22
C VAL A 141 -4.40 -5.66 0.55
N ILE A 142 -3.81 -4.60 -0.01
CA ILE A 142 -2.89 -3.70 0.70
C ILE A 142 -3.67 -2.44 1.04
N ASN A 143 -3.55 -1.96 2.27
CA ASN A 143 -4.15 -0.75 2.80
C ASN A 143 -5.68 -0.68 2.58
N GLN A 144 -6.40 -1.74 2.97
CA GLN A 144 -7.86 -1.70 2.98
C GLN A 144 -8.37 -0.49 3.78
N ASN A 145 -9.38 0.20 3.26
CA ASN A 145 -10.11 1.18 4.05
C ASN A 145 -11.11 0.44 4.97
N PHE A 146 -10.80 0.37 6.27
CA PHE A 146 -11.63 -0.32 7.26
C PHE A 146 -12.92 0.44 7.63
N ASP A 147 -13.01 1.73 7.31
CA ASP A 147 -14.22 2.54 7.51
C ASP A 147 -15.16 2.49 6.29
N GLY A 148 -14.72 1.85 5.20
CA GLY A 148 -15.47 1.75 3.95
C GLY A 148 -16.16 0.41 3.75
N GLY A 149 -17.09 0.35 2.80
CA GLY A 149 -17.75 -0.90 2.41
C GLY A 149 -16.90 -1.84 1.55
N ALA A 150 -15.75 -1.36 1.02
CA ALA A 150 -14.87 -2.17 0.19
C ALA A 150 -13.97 -3.09 1.03
N THR A 151 -14.53 -4.21 1.47
CA THR A 151 -13.84 -5.19 2.33
C THR A 151 -13.28 -6.38 1.55
N LEU A 152 -12.25 -7.04 2.08
CA LEU A 152 -11.67 -8.24 1.50
C LEU A 152 -12.65 -9.40 1.39
N ASP A 153 -13.52 -9.55 2.39
CA ASP A 153 -14.60 -10.52 2.33
C ASP A 153 -15.53 -10.25 1.14
N GLN A 154 -15.91 -8.99 0.91
CA GLN A 154 -16.75 -8.62 -0.22
C GLN A 154 -16.03 -8.78 -1.57
N TYR A 155 -14.74 -8.45 -1.63
CA TYR A 155 -13.90 -8.70 -2.81
C TYR A 155 -13.88 -10.19 -3.19
N LYS A 156 -13.67 -11.08 -2.20
CA LYS A 156 -13.65 -12.54 -2.41
C LYS A 156 -15.04 -13.10 -2.75
N LYS A 157 -16.10 -12.58 -2.14
CA LYS A 157 -17.49 -12.93 -2.51
C LYS A 157 -17.78 -12.58 -3.96
N MET A 158 -17.37 -11.40 -4.43
CA MET A 158 -17.51 -11.03 -5.84
C MET A 158 -16.63 -11.88 -6.76
N ALA A 159 -15.39 -12.19 -6.34
CA ALA A 159 -14.46 -13.02 -7.08
C ALA A 159 -15.04 -14.42 -7.39
N ALA A 160 -15.72 -15.03 -6.42
CA ALA A 160 -16.34 -16.34 -6.56
C ALA A 160 -17.40 -16.43 -7.68
N TRP A 161 -17.97 -15.30 -8.09
CA TRP A 161 -18.97 -15.22 -9.17
C TRP A 161 -18.40 -14.73 -10.51
N THR A 162 -17.08 -14.54 -10.62
CA THR A 162 -16.44 -14.17 -11.88
C THR A 162 -16.26 -15.38 -12.81
N GLY A 163 -16.00 -15.11 -14.10
CA GLY A 163 -15.58 -16.13 -15.06
C GLY A 163 -14.11 -16.54 -14.87
N VAL A 164 -13.45 -16.94 -15.95
CA VAL A 164 -12.03 -17.30 -15.93
C VAL A 164 -11.17 -16.06 -15.64
N SER A 165 -10.18 -16.20 -14.75
CA SER A 165 -9.22 -15.13 -14.46
C SER A 165 -8.46 -14.70 -15.71
N ILE A 166 -8.27 -13.38 -15.86
CA ILE A 166 -7.49 -12.79 -16.95
C ILE A 166 -6.12 -12.41 -16.39
N SER A 167 -5.05 -12.70 -17.13
CA SER A 167 -3.69 -12.26 -16.76
C SER A 167 -3.40 -10.88 -17.36
N PRO A 168 -2.77 -9.96 -16.62
CA PRO A 168 -2.18 -8.76 -17.20
C PRO A 168 -1.18 -9.11 -18.32
N PRO A 169 -1.06 -8.28 -19.38
CA PRO A 169 -0.20 -8.60 -20.51
C PRO A 169 1.30 -8.38 -20.24
N ILE A 170 1.66 -7.50 -19.30
CA ILE A 170 3.06 -7.12 -19.03
C ILE A 170 3.57 -7.84 -17.77
N VAL A 171 4.43 -8.84 -17.96
CA VAL A 171 5.06 -9.58 -16.85
C VAL A 171 6.15 -8.73 -16.18
N GLY A 172 6.20 -8.76 -14.85
CA GLY A 172 7.16 -8.03 -14.03
C GLY A 172 6.81 -6.56 -13.81
N ASN A 173 5.68 -6.08 -14.34
CA ASN A 173 5.32 -4.68 -14.24
C ASN A 173 5.01 -4.24 -12.81
N GLY A 174 5.49 -3.05 -12.43
CA GLY A 174 5.24 -2.42 -11.12
C GLY A 174 6.03 -3.01 -9.95
N GLY A 175 6.94 -3.95 -10.18
CA GLY A 175 7.79 -4.54 -9.16
C GLY A 175 9.07 -5.13 -9.73
N THR A 176 9.81 -5.85 -8.90
CA THR A 176 11.05 -6.53 -9.27
C THR A 176 10.97 -8.02 -8.95
N LEU A 177 11.53 -8.85 -9.82
CA LEU A 177 11.76 -10.27 -9.55
C LEU A 177 13.22 -10.45 -9.17
N ALA A 178 13.46 -10.93 -7.96
CA ALA A 178 14.80 -11.19 -7.42
C ALA A 178 14.76 -12.38 -6.46
N PRO A 179 15.90 -13.00 -6.13
CA PRO A 179 15.95 -14.01 -5.07
C PRO A 179 15.29 -13.48 -3.77
N PRO A 180 14.51 -14.31 -3.06
CA PRO A 180 13.80 -13.89 -1.87
C PRO A 180 14.77 -13.40 -0.80
N SER A 181 14.42 -12.32 -0.08
CA SER A 181 15.26 -11.78 1.00
C SER A 181 15.48 -12.78 2.14
N MET A 182 14.48 -13.64 2.39
CA MET A 182 14.49 -14.72 3.36
C MET A 182 13.68 -15.91 2.81
N PRO A 183 14.30 -16.93 2.20
CA PRO A 183 13.54 -18.04 1.62
C PRO A 183 12.78 -18.87 2.67
N PHE A 184 11.73 -19.61 2.28
CA PHE A 184 10.93 -20.44 3.22
C PHE A 184 11.78 -21.36 4.09
N ASN A 185 12.86 -21.92 3.53
CA ASN A 185 13.78 -22.84 4.22
C ASN A 185 14.78 -22.15 5.17
N GLY A 186 14.71 -20.82 5.32
CA GLY A 186 15.60 -20.03 6.17
C GLY A 186 17.05 -19.93 5.69
N LYS A 187 17.36 -20.29 4.43
CA LYS A 187 18.69 -20.16 3.83
C LYS A 187 18.65 -19.13 2.71
N ALA A 188 19.12 -17.91 3.01
CA ALA A 188 19.50 -16.93 1.99
C ALA A 188 20.79 -17.36 1.26
#